data_AF-N6T853-F1
#
_entry.id   AF-N6T853-F1
#
_cell.length_a   1.000
_cell.length_b   1.000
_cell.length_c   1.000
_cell.angle_alpha   90.00
_cell.angle_beta   90.00
_cell.angle_gamma   90.00
#
_symmetry.space_group_name_H-M   'P 1'
#
loop_
_entity.id
_entity.type
_entity.pdbx_description
1 polymer ?
#
loop_
_entity_poly.entity_id
_entity_poly.type
_entity_poly.pdbx_seq_one_letter_code
_entity_poly.pdbx_strand_id
1 'polypeptide(L)'
;MSKAERVAMGDYWTSTIEKEGALRSLWFRKNEERLNEIANKIPSRKVNEDIKEKIKQERIATFQNIKKFPRIKTEEVVPVFEGNLQDIMKPVDPAVKKLIYTGSNQDGRVNYLHQRVKLLPEDRYYFPECNSWEYGWKMWDDVKNIKKTGFGRQQIIKDSFYRRKGVERDPDWYKEPAHISPTFCNTCH
;
A
#
# COMPACT_ATOMS: atom_id res chain seq x y z
N MET A 1 2.27 34.93 0.61
CA MET A 1 2.24 34.89 -0.86
C MET A 1 1.68 36.19 -1.41
N SER A 2 2.51 36.90 -2.16
CA SER A 2 2.18 38.16 -2.83
C SER A 2 1.03 37.96 -3.83
N LYS A 3 0.22 39.01 -4.06
CA LYS A 3 -0.81 39.02 -5.12
C LYS A 3 -0.20 38.71 -6.49
N ALA A 4 1.09 39.01 -6.70
CA ALA A 4 1.84 38.67 -7.90
C ALA A 4 2.15 37.16 -8.03
N GLU A 5 2.42 36.46 -6.93
CA GLU A 5 2.69 35.01 -6.94
C GLU A 5 1.41 34.19 -7.20
N ARG A 6 0.26 34.69 -6.75
CA ARG A 6 -1.05 34.13 -7.11
C ARG A 6 -1.41 34.33 -8.58
N VAL A 7 -0.93 35.39 -9.24
CA VAL A 7 -1.15 35.62 -10.68
C VAL A 7 -0.22 34.73 -11.53
N ALA A 8 1.02 34.49 -11.08
CA ALA A 8 1.98 33.65 -11.81
C ALA A 8 1.64 32.14 -11.79
N MET A 9 0.92 31.64 -10.77
CA MET A 9 0.41 30.26 -10.68
C MET A 9 -1.12 30.15 -10.92
N GLY A 10 -1.82 31.28 -11.15
CA GLY A 10 -3.26 31.41 -10.92
C GLY A 10 -4.21 31.17 -12.08
N ASP A 11 -3.76 31.21 -13.32
CA ASP A 11 -4.65 31.05 -14.48
C ASP A 11 -4.50 29.70 -15.18
N TYR A 12 -3.42 28.96 -14.89
CA TYR A 12 -3.15 27.68 -15.54
C TYR A 12 -4.03 26.55 -14.98
N TRP A 13 -4.12 26.42 -13.66
CA TRP A 13 -4.91 25.36 -13.01
C TRP A 13 -6.41 25.57 -13.22
N THR A 14 -6.88 26.80 -13.13
CA THR A 14 -8.28 27.18 -13.42
C THR A 14 -8.63 26.86 -14.87
N SER A 15 -7.81 27.31 -15.83
CA SER A 15 -7.97 26.98 -17.25
C SER A 15 -7.91 25.47 -17.51
N THR A 16 -7.07 24.73 -16.79
CA THR A 16 -6.96 23.27 -16.93
C THR A 16 -8.21 22.56 -16.42
N ILE A 17 -8.75 22.99 -15.28
CA ILE A 17 -10.02 22.46 -14.73
C ILE A 17 -11.19 22.80 -15.65
N GLU A 18 -11.25 24.02 -16.18
CA GLU A 18 -12.29 24.45 -17.12
C GLU A 18 -12.22 23.66 -18.43
N LYS A 19 -11.02 23.48 -18.99
CA LYS A 19 -10.77 22.64 -20.17
C LYS A 19 -11.17 21.19 -19.91
N GLU A 20 -10.80 20.64 -18.76
CA GLU A 20 -11.19 19.28 -18.37
C GLU A 20 -12.72 19.16 -18.24
N GLY A 21 -13.38 20.14 -17.61
CA GLY A 21 -14.84 20.20 -17.48
C GLY A 21 -15.55 20.29 -18.84
N ALA A 22 -15.02 21.09 -19.76
CA ALA A 22 -15.52 21.20 -21.13
C ALA A 22 -15.33 19.88 -21.90
N LEU A 23 -14.16 19.26 -21.80
CA LEU A 23 -13.87 17.97 -22.42
C LEU A 23 -14.75 16.85 -21.86
N ARG A 24 -14.97 16.80 -20.54
CA ARG A 24 -15.90 15.85 -19.91
C ARG A 24 -17.32 16.07 -20.41
N SER A 25 -17.79 17.31 -20.50
CA SER A 25 -19.13 17.63 -21.02
C SER A 25 -19.30 17.20 -22.49
N LEU A 26 -18.29 17.47 -23.34
CA LEU A 26 -18.27 17.03 -24.73
C LEU A 26 -18.26 15.50 -24.84
N TRP A 27 -17.47 14.85 -23.99
CA TRP A 27 -17.44 13.39 -23.90
C TRP A 27 -18.79 12.83 -23.48
N PHE A 28 -19.44 13.41 -22.45
CA PHE A 28 -20.77 12.99 -22.01
C PHE A 28 -21.79 13.14 -23.14
N ARG A 29 -21.81 14.28 -23.84
CA ARG A 29 -22.74 14.50 -24.97
C ARG A 29 -22.52 13.50 -26.10
N LYS A 30 -21.27 13.11 -26.37
CA LYS A 30 -20.93 12.11 -27.38
C LYS A 30 -21.32 10.68 -26.95
N ASN A 31 -21.31 10.38 -25.65
CA ASN A 31 -21.55 9.04 -25.12
C ASN A 31 -22.90 8.92 -24.40
N GLU A 32 -23.77 9.91 -24.53
CA GLU A 32 -25.05 9.98 -23.80
C GLU A 32 -25.95 8.79 -24.14
N GLU A 33 -26.16 8.51 -25.44
CA GLU A 33 -26.98 7.38 -25.90
C GLU A 33 -26.45 6.05 -25.35
N ARG A 34 -25.13 5.82 -25.44
CA ARG A 34 -24.47 4.63 -24.89
C ARG A 34 -24.66 4.51 -23.38
N LEU A 35 -24.56 5.62 -22.64
CA LEU A 35 -24.77 5.62 -21.19
C LEU A 35 -26.25 5.32 -20.85
N ASN A 36 -27.18 5.87 -21.62
CA ASN A 36 -28.61 5.61 -21.48
C ASN A 36 -28.94 4.14 -21.78
N GLU A 37 -28.33 3.55 -22.79
CA GLU A 37 -28.45 2.11 -23.06
C GLU A 37 -27.93 1.26 -21.90
N ILE A 38 -26.78 1.62 -21.33
CA ILE A 38 -26.20 0.90 -20.19
C ILE A 38 -27.07 1.07 -18.94
N ALA A 39 -27.56 2.28 -18.65
CA ALA A 39 -28.35 2.60 -17.47
C ALA A 39 -29.75 1.97 -17.53
N ASN A 40 -30.39 2.00 -18.69
CA ASN A 40 -31.72 1.43 -18.91
C ASN A 40 -31.68 -0.06 -19.31
N LYS A 41 -30.48 -0.66 -19.39
CA LYS A 41 -30.34 -2.08 -19.68
C LYS A 41 -31.04 -2.88 -18.61
N ILE A 42 -32.05 -3.64 -19.02
CA ILE A 42 -32.77 -4.55 -18.12
C ILE A 42 -31.74 -5.55 -17.56
N PRO A 43 -31.56 -5.63 -16.23
CA PRO A 43 -30.62 -6.57 -15.66
C PRO A 43 -31.05 -7.99 -16.01
N SER A 44 -30.08 -8.85 -16.34
CA SER A 44 -30.35 -10.25 -16.70
C SER A 44 -30.99 -11.06 -15.58
N ARG A 45 -30.85 -10.59 -14.33
CA ARG A 45 -31.48 -11.19 -13.14
C ARG A 45 -32.23 -10.11 -12.38
N LYS A 46 -33.53 -10.32 -12.17
CA LYS A 46 -34.34 -9.52 -11.25
C LYS A 46 -34.20 -10.10 -9.84
N VAL A 47 -33.81 -9.27 -8.89
CA VAL A 47 -33.82 -9.62 -7.45
C VAL A 47 -35.22 -9.33 -6.93
N ASN A 48 -35.75 -10.20 -6.07
CA ASN A 48 -37.06 -9.99 -5.46
C ASN A 48 -37.04 -8.71 -4.58
N GLU A 49 -38.09 -7.89 -4.65
CA GLU A 49 -38.12 -6.58 -3.96
C GLU A 49 -38.02 -6.74 -2.45
N ASP A 50 -38.61 -7.81 -1.87
CA ASP A 50 -38.48 -8.12 -0.44
C ASP A 50 -37.02 -8.28 0.02
N ILE A 51 -36.19 -8.91 -0.82
CA ILE A 51 -34.76 -9.14 -0.53
C ILE A 51 -34.01 -7.81 -0.59
N LYS A 52 -34.35 -6.98 -1.58
CA LYS A 52 -33.73 -5.67 -1.78
C LYS A 52 -34.06 -4.72 -0.62
N GLU A 53 -35.31 -4.73 -0.15
CA GLU A 53 -35.73 -3.95 1.01
C GLU A 53 -35.05 -4.41 2.29
N LYS A 54 -34.94 -5.73 2.51
CA LYS A 54 -34.19 -6.30 3.63
C LYS A 54 -32.74 -5.85 3.64
N ILE A 55 -32.03 -5.99 2.51
CA ILE A 55 -30.62 -5.54 2.38
C ILE A 55 -30.49 -4.03 2.62
N LYS A 56 -31.46 -3.23 2.13
CA LYS A 56 -31.47 -1.78 2.34
C LYS A 56 -31.62 -1.45 3.83
N GLN A 57 -32.56 -2.10 4.52
CA GLN A 57 -32.79 -1.91 5.95
C GLN A 57 -31.57 -2.36 6.77
N GLU A 58 -30.97 -3.50 6.44
CA GLU A 58 -29.75 -4.00 7.10
C GLU A 58 -28.58 -3.02 6.97
N ARG A 59 -28.38 -2.44 5.78
CA ARG A 59 -27.34 -1.42 5.54
C ARG A 59 -27.58 -0.14 6.33
N ILE A 60 -28.83 0.32 6.39
CA ILE A 60 -29.21 1.50 7.18
C ILE A 60 -28.97 1.21 8.66
N ALA A 61 -29.41 0.05 9.15
CA ALA A 61 -29.25 -0.36 10.54
C ALA A 61 -27.76 -0.50 10.92
N THR A 62 -26.94 -1.10 10.06
CA THR A 62 -25.48 -1.15 10.30
C THR A 62 -24.88 0.24 10.33
N PHE A 63 -25.23 1.14 9.42
CA PHE A 63 -24.70 2.50 9.43
C PHE A 63 -25.11 3.30 10.68
N GLN A 64 -26.37 3.16 11.11
CA GLN A 64 -26.89 3.82 12.31
C GLN A 64 -26.29 3.24 13.60
N ASN A 65 -26.13 1.91 13.67
CA ASN A 65 -25.66 1.21 14.86
C ASN A 65 -24.14 1.01 14.91
N ILE A 66 -23.38 1.50 13.92
CA ILE A 66 -21.92 1.45 13.95
C ILE A 66 -21.43 2.23 15.17
N LYS A 67 -20.74 1.52 16.07
CA LYS A 67 -20.02 2.14 17.18
C LYS A 67 -18.91 3.02 16.61
N LYS A 68 -19.15 4.33 16.59
CA LYS A 68 -18.14 5.31 16.22
C LYS A 68 -17.15 5.42 17.37
N PHE A 69 -15.97 4.85 17.20
CA PHE A 69 -14.87 5.12 18.13
C PHE A 69 -14.44 6.58 17.98
N PRO A 70 -14.26 7.33 19.08
CA PRO A 70 -13.73 8.68 18.98
C PRO A 70 -12.37 8.60 18.29
N ARG A 71 -12.15 9.46 17.28
CA ARG A 71 -10.83 9.61 16.69
C ARG A 71 -9.93 10.11 17.82
N ILE A 72 -9.07 9.23 18.33
CA ILE A 72 -8.02 9.62 19.26
C ILE A 72 -7.19 10.63 18.48
N LYS A 73 -7.28 11.91 18.87
CA LYS A 73 -6.31 12.90 18.45
C LYS A 73 -5.04 12.51 19.19
N THR A 74 -4.24 11.64 18.60
CA THR A 74 -2.82 11.65 18.92
C THR A 74 -2.38 13.06 18.61
N GLU A 75 -2.11 13.84 19.65
CA GLU A 75 -1.29 15.03 19.49
C GLU A 75 -0.04 14.53 18.80
N GLU A 76 0.07 14.82 17.50
CA GLU A 76 1.33 14.62 16.80
C GLU A 76 2.31 15.45 17.61
N VAL A 77 3.20 14.78 18.35
CA VAL A 77 4.28 15.45 19.04
C VAL A 77 5.05 16.12 17.92
N VAL A 78 4.80 17.42 17.73
CA VAL A 78 5.54 18.20 16.74
C VAL A 78 6.97 18.12 17.24
N PRO A 79 7.87 17.42 16.53
CA PRO A 79 9.22 17.24 17.01
C PRO A 79 9.82 18.63 17.15
N VAL A 80 10.18 19.01 18.38
CA VAL A 80 10.85 20.28 18.65
C VAL A 80 12.18 20.19 17.93
N PHE A 81 12.25 20.86 16.78
CA PHE A 81 13.42 20.84 15.92
C PHE A 81 14.40 21.91 16.41
N GLU A 82 15.41 21.48 17.15
CA GLU A 82 16.46 22.38 17.67
C GLU A 82 17.53 22.75 16.62
N GLY A 83 17.37 22.29 15.38
CA GLY A 83 18.29 22.59 14.27
C GLY A 83 17.94 23.87 13.51
N ASN A 84 18.91 24.42 12.79
CA ASN A 84 18.61 25.39 11.73
C ASN A 84 17.92 24.66 10.58
N LEU A 85 16.62 24.90 10.37
CA LEU A 85 15.83 24.37 9.24
C LEU A 85 16.38 24.78 7.85
N GLN A 86 17.36 25.68 7.83
CA GLN A 86 18.08 26.10 6.63
C GLN A 86 19.09 25.04 6.16
N ASP A 87 19.57 24.16 7.05
CA ASP A 87 20.54 23.13 6.70
C ASP A 87 19.85 21.80 6.40
N ILE A 88 20.15 21.26 5.23
CA ILE A 88 19.57 20.01 4.71
C ILE A 88 20.10 18.80 5.51
N MET A 89 21.32 18.91 6.03
CA MET A 89 22.01 17.81 6.70
C MET A 89 22.16 18.03 8.20
N LYS A 90 22.23 16.91 8.94
CA LYS A 90 22.59 16.89 10.35
C LYS A 90 24.06 17.25 10.57
N PRO A 91 24.41 17.81 11.74
CA PRO A 91 25.78 18.10 12.10
C PRO A 91 26.62 16.81 12.08
N VAL A 92 27.85 16.94 11.59
CA VAL A 92 28.77 15.80 11.45
C VAL A 92 29.67 15.72 12.67
N ASP A 93 29.97 14.50 13.11
CA ASP A 93 30.96 14.23 14.15
C ASP A 93 32.28 14.97 13.82
N PRO A 94 32.84 15.75 14.77
CA PRO A 94 34.12 16.44 14.58
C PRO A 94 35.25 15.51 14.15
N ALA A 95 35.26 14.23 14.55
CA ALA A 95 36.28 13.28 14.12
C ALA A 95 36.23 13.03 12.60
N VAL A 96 35.03 12.82 12.06
CA VAL A 96 34.81 12.63 10.61
C VAL A 96 35.08 13.95 9.87
N LYS A 97 34.66 15.10 10.43
CA LYS A 97 34.89 16.42 9.83
C LYS A 97 36.39 16.74 9.69
N LYS A 98 37.23 16.29 10.62
CA LYS A 98 38.69 16.47 10.55
C LYS A 98 39.32 15.78 9.33
N LEU A 99 38.73 14.70 8.81
CA LEU A 99 39.24 13.99 7.63
C LEU A 99 39.32 14.87 6.37
N ILE A 100 38.48 15.91 6.30
CA ILE A 100 38.53 16.88 5.19
C ILE A 100 39.91 17.54 5.09
N TYR A 101 40.59 17.71 6.23
CA TYR A 101 41.88 18.39 6.35
C TYR A 101 43.06 17.42 6.41
N THR A 102 42.84 16.12 6.29
CA THR A 102 43.93 15.12 6.30
C THR A 102 44.38 14.78 4.89
N GLY A 103 45.68 14.88 4.61
CA GLY A 103 46.30 14.49 3.34
C GLY A 103 46.29 15.58 2.26
N SER A 104 46.57 15.20 1.01
CA SER A 104 46.38 16.09 -0.15
C SER A 104 44.88 16.41 -0.29
N ASN A 105 44.54 17.61 -0.76
CA ASN A 105 43.17 18.14 -0.75
C ASN A 105 42.11 17.21 -1.36
N GLN A 106 42.50 16.36 -2.32
CA GLN A 106 41.62 15.41 -2.98
C GLN A 106 41.33 14.18 -2.11
N ASP A 107 42.35 13.62 -1.46
CA ASP A 107 42.25 12.38 -0.69
C ASP A 107 41.42 12.56 0.59
N GLY A 108 41.61 13.68 1.30
CA GLY A 108 40.87 13.98 2.52
C GLY A 108 39.35 14.12 2.29
N ARG A 109 38.97 14.77 1.19
CA ARG A 109 37.55 14.92 0.79
C ARG A 109 36.93 13.59 0.40
N VAL A 110 37.64 12.76 -0.36
CA VAL A 110 37.16 11.42 -0.75
C VAL A 110 36.98 10.55 0.48
N ASN A 111 37.94 10.54 1.41
CA ASN A 111 37.86 9.79 2.65
C ASN A 111 36.68 10.25 3.54
N TYR A 112 36.48 11.56 3.64
CA TYR A 112 35.33 12.14 4.33
C TYR A 112 34.00 11.66 3.75
N LEU A 113 33.83 11.75 2.43
CA LEU A 113 32.61 11.31 1.76
C LEU A 113 32.38 9.80 1.93
N HIS A 114 33.43 9.00 1.78
CA HIS A 114 33.36 7.55 2.00
C HIS A 114 32.92 7.19 3.42
N GLN A 115 33.41 7.90 4.44
CA GLN A 115 32.96 7.66 5.81
C GLN A 115 31.51 8.13 6.02
N ARG A 116 31.16 9.31 5.50
CA ARG A 116 29.82 9.89 5.67
C ARG A 116 28.73 9.07 4.98
N VAL A 117 29.05 8.43 3.86
CA VAL A 117 28.12 7.58 3.10
C VAL A 117 27.73 6.30 3.85
N LYS A 118 28.57 5.81 4.78
CA LYS A 118 28.29 4.59 5.56
C LYS A 118 27.11 4.76 6.53
N LEU A 119 26.81 5.99 6.95
CA LEU A 119 25.66 6.28 7.79
C LEU A 119 24.37 6.19 6.98
N LEU A 120 23.30 5.72 7.61
CA LEU A 120 21.97 5.70 7.01
C LEU A 120 21.54 7.13 6.64
N PRO A 121 20.75 7.31 5.55
CA PRO A 121 20.22 8.62 5.18
C PRO A 121 19.47 9.29 6.33
N GLU A 122 18.74 8.52 7.14
CA GLU A 122 17.97 8.99 8.30
C GLU A 122 18.84 9.64 9.38
N ASP A 123 20.08 9.18 9.55
CA ASP A 123 21.04 9.74 10.51
C ASP A 123 21.81 10.94 9.93
N ARG A 124 21.83 11.07 8.59
CA ARG A 124 22.57 12.11 7.88
C ARG A 124 21.73 13.33 7.57
N TYR A 125 20.44 13.14 7.27
CA TYR A 125 19.53 14.20 6.88
C TYR A 125 18.39 14.34 7.90
N TYR A 126 17.81 15.53 7.95
CA TYR A 126 16.63 15.76 8.79
C TYR A 126 15.36 15.24 8.12
N PHE A 127 15.27 15.37 6.80
CA PHE A 127 14.11 15.01 6.00
C PHE A 127 14.50 14.12 4.82
N PRO A 128 13.56 13.31 4.28
CA PRO A 128 13.81 12.55 3.06
C PRO A 128 13.83 13.50 1.86
N GLU A 129 15.03 13.76 1.33
CA GLU A 129 15.23 14.67 0.19
C GLU A 129 14.80 14.06 -1.17
N CYS A 130 14.65 12.73 -1.22
CA CYS A 130 14.29 12.00 -2.43
C CYS A 130 13.05 11.14 -2.19
N ASN A 131 12.13 11.10 -3.17
CA ASN A 131 10.94 10.24 -3.09
C ASN A 131 11.28 8.74 -2.93
N SER A 132 12.46 8.31 -3.39
CA SER A 132 12.92 6.94 -3.21
C SER A 132 13.23 6.60 -1.74
N TRP A 133 13.49 7.58 -0.88
CA TRP A 133 13.76 7.38 0.54
C TRP A 133 12.48 7.30 1.38
N GLU A 134 11.36 7.82 0.86
CA GLU A 134 10.07 7.87 1.56
C GLU A 134 9.61 6.48 2.01
N TYR A 135 9.77 5.45 1.17
CA TYR A 135 9.35 4.08 1.45
C TYR A 135 10.14 3.37 2.56
N GLY A 136 11.31 3.88 2.94
CA GLY A 136 12.19 3.27 3.94
C GLY A 136 12.42 4.13 5.18
N TRP A 137 11.99 5.39 5.15
CA TRP A 137 12.37 6.38 6.16
C TRP A 137 11.84 6.03 7.55
N LYS A 138 12.77 5.75 8.47
CA LYS A 138 12.54 5.34 9.87
C LYS A 138 11.75 4.04 10.01
N MET A 139 11.70 3.23 8.94
CA MET A 139 10.92 1.98 8.94
C MET A 139 11.39 1.03 10.05
N TRP A 140 12.67 1.03 10.41
CA TRP A 140 13.21 0.17 11.46
C TRP A 140 12.69 0.47 12.87
N ASP A 141 12.25 1.70 13.14
CA ASP A 141 11.65 2.06 14.42
C ASP A 141 10.22 1.53 14.52
N ASP A 142 9.48 1.60 13.41
CA ASP A 142 8.11 1.09 13.34
C ASP A 142 8.08 -0.44 13.31
N VAL A 143 9.00 -1.10 12.62
CA VAL A 143 9.09 -2.57 12.53
C VAL A 143 9.23 -3.24 13.90
N LYS A 144 9.83 -2.57 14.90
CA LYS A 144 9.90 -3.09 16.27
C LYS A 144 8.51 -3.16 16.93
N ASN A 145 7.62 -2.24 16.57
CA ASN A 145 6.28 -2.12 17.14
C ASN A 145 5.22 -2.88 16.33
N ILE A 146 5.50 -3.20 15.06
CA ILE A 146 4.59 -3.98 14.21
C ILE A 146 4.48 -5.40 14.79
N LYS A 147 3.25 -5.78 15.17
CA LYS A 147 2.94 -7.15 15.58
C LYS A 147 3.22 -8.11 14.44
N LYS A 148 4.26 -8.92 14.57
CA LYS A 148 4.56 -10.00 13.62
C LYS A 148 3.39 -10.99 13.64
N THR A 149 2.69 -11.14 12.52
CA THR A 149 1.68 -12.18 12.40
C THR A 149 2.41 -13.52 12.27
N GLY A 150 2.19 -14.44 13.22
CA GLY A 150 2.82 -15.78 13.20
C GLY A 150 2.44 -16.65 11.99
N PHE A 151 1.49 -16.19 11.18
CA PHE A 151 0.87 -16.94 10.09
C PHE A 151 1.47 -16.67 8.70
N GLY A 152 2.49 -15.81 8.58
CA GLY A 152 3.09 -15.49 7.27
C GLY A 152 3.56 -16.74 6.50
N ARG A 153 4.26 -17.66 7.19
CA ARG A 153 4.68 -18.95 6.59
C ARG A 153 3.50 -19.86 6.27
N GLN A 154 2.48 -19.88 7.14
CA GLN A 154 1.31 -20.74 6.93
C GLN A 154 0.52 -20.33 5.69
N GLN A 155 0.45 -19.03 5.38
CA GLN A 155 -0.25 -18.56 4.18
C GLN A 155 0.47 -18.98 2.91
N ILE A 156 1.81 -18.88 2.88
CA ILE A 156 2.63 -19.34 1.75
C ILE A 156 2.47 -20.85 1.57
N ILE A 157 2.53 -21.65 2.65
CA ILE A 157 2.30 -23.10 2.58
C ILE A 157 0.90 -23.42 2.05
N LYS A 158 -0.13 -22.71 2.53
CA LYS A 158 -1.51 -22.89 2.07
C LYS A 158 -1.65 -22.61 0.57
N ASP A 159 -1.07 -21.52 0.09
CA ASP A 159 -1.19 -21.12 -1.31
C ASP A 159 -0.35 -21.99 -2.26
N SER A 160 0.82 -22.44 -1.81
CA SER A 160 1.74 -23.26 -2.61
C SER A 160 1.31 -24.73 -2.69
N PHE A 161 0.94 -25.31 -1.55
CA PHE A 161 0.75 -26.75 -1.41
C PHE A 161 -0.70 -27.18 -1.64
N TYR A 162 -1.66 -26.31 -1.32
CA TYR A 162 -3.08 -26.63 -1.44
C TYR A 162 -3.72 -25.85 -2.58
N ARG A 163 -4.35 -26.57 -3.51
CA ARG A 163 -5.12 -25.96 -4.59
C ARG A 163 -6.48 -25.49 -4.05
N ARG A 164 -6.96 -24.34 -4.53
CA ARG A 164 -8.26 -23.76 -4.15
C ARG A 164 -9.45 -24.64 -4.57
N LYS A 165 -9.26 -25.46 -5.61
CA LYS A 165 -10.19 -26.53 -6.02
C LYS A 165 -9.49 -27.86 -5.78
N GLY A 166 -10.21 -28.86 -5.28
CA GLY A 166 -9.70 -30.20 -5.10
C GLY A 166 -9.23 -30.82 -6.41
N VAL A 167 -8.53 -31.96 -6.32
CA VAL A 167 -8.29 -32.81 -7.49
C VAL A 167 -9.65 -33.17 -8.07
N GLU A 168 -9.80 -33.05 -9.40
CA GLU A 168 -11.02 -33.49 -10.07
C GLU A 168 -11.27 -34.96 -9.73
N ARG A 169 -12.54 -35.35 -9.62
CA ARG A 169 -12.90 -36.75 -9.38
C ARG A 169 -12.18 -37.59 -10.43
N ASP A 170 -11.44 -38.62 -10.00
CA ASP A 170 -10.78 -39.52 -10.92
C ASP A 170 -11.81 -40.01 -11.96
N PRO A 171 -11.45 -40.03 -13.25
CA PRO A 171 -12.35 -40.50 -14.29
C PRO A 171 -12.89 -41.89 -13.95
N ASP A 172 -14.10 -42.19 -14.41
CA ASP A 172 -14.79 -43.43 -14.03
C ASP A 172 -14.03 -44.71 -14.42
N TRP A 173 -13.09 -44.65 -15.36
CA TRP A 173 -12.20 -45.75 -15.77
C TRP A 173 -11.02 -46.01 -14.83
N TYR A 174 -10.79 -45.16 -13.81
CA TYR A 174 -9.80 -45.39 -12.74
C TYR A 174 -10.42 -46.06 -11.50
N LYS A 175 -11.71 -46.45 -11.56
CA LYS A 175 -12.46 -47.12 -10.47
C LYS A 175 -12.20 -48.61 -10.34
N GLU A 176 -11.12 -49.15 -10.89
CA GLU A 176 -10.79 -50.54 -10.62
C GLU A 176 -10.43 -50.66 -9.13
N PRO A 177 -11.18 -51.45 -8.33
CA PRO A 177 -10.74 -51.73 -6.99
C PRO A 177 -9.37 -52.41 -7.11
N ALA A 178 -8.40 -51.98 -6.31
CA ALA A 178 -7.18 -52.75 -6.14
C ALA A 178 -7.60 -54.17 -5.75
N HIS A 179 -7.54 -55.10 -6.71
CA HIS A 179 -7.68 -56.52 -6.47
C HIS A 179 -6.41 -56.98 -5.74
N ILE A 180 -6.24 -56.53 -4.51
CA ILE A 180 -5.27 -57.11 -3.59
C ILE A 180 -5.88 -58.46 -3.21
N SER A 181 -5.25 -59.48 -3.77
CA SER A 181 -5.44 -60.91 -3.60
C SER A 181 -5.81 -61.32 -2.17
N PRO A 182 -6.58 -62.39 -2.00
CA PRO A 182 -7.08 -62.78 -0.69
C PRO A 182 -5.95 -63.28 0.22
N THR A 183 -5.73 -62.56 1.31
CA THR A 183 -5.01 -63.07 2.49
C THR A 183 -6.02 -63.75 3.42
N PHE A 184 -6.47 -64.96 3.06
CA PHE A 184 -7.00 -65.88 4.06
C PHE A 184 -5.83 -66.71 4.59
N CYS A 185 -5.31 -66.37 5.77
CA CYS A 185 -4.47 -67.30 6.52
C CYS A 185 -5.39 -68.27 7.26
N ASN A 186 -5.62 -69.46 6.71
CA ASN A 186 -6.35 -70.55 7.35
C ASN A 186 -5.43 -71.49 8.16
N THR A 187 -4.46 -70.95 8.89
CA THR A 187 -3.69 -71.74 9.86
C THR A 187 -3.30 -70.87 11.05
N CYS A 188 -4.22 -70.76 12.01
CA CYS A 188 -3.85 -70.58 13.42
C CYS A 188 -3.89 -71.98 14.07
N HIS A 189 -2.72 -72.59 14.21
CA HIS A 189 -2.44 -73.71 15.11
C HIS A 189 -1.33 -73.27 16.06
#